data_AF-A0A1A3N0N2-F1
#
_entry.id   AF-A0A1A3N0N2-F1
#
_cell.length_a   1.000
_cell.length_b   1.000
_cell.length_c   1.000
_cell.angle_alpha   90.00
_cell.angle_beta   90.00
_cell.angle_gamma   90.00
#
_symmetry.space_group_name_H-M   'P 1'
#
loop_
_entity.id
_entity.type
_entity.pdbx_description
1 polymer ?
#
loop_
_entity_poly.entity_id
_entity_poly.type
_entity_poly.pdbx_seq_one_letter_code
_entity_poly.pdbx_strand_id
1 'polypeptide(L)'
;MRIAALVAISVLVAGCSHTVGGGAEQTRTTSGATTQSAAGGAPPAGAVPVAGAPIAAVIAWIEAGRPADASRYRLGADTAFSVPGSKTRCTTDAAHPPSGLSCLVELTNPPPRPETAYGEWKPGWVDFDGSNLRVGAARADPGPFLAG
;
A
#
# COMPACT_ATOMS: atom_id res chain seq x y z
N MET A 1 2.78 55.08 -15.19
CA MET A 1 2.14 53.75 -15.27
C MET A 1 2.84 52.71 -14.37
N ARG A 2 3.09 53.01 -13.10
CA ARG A 2 3.67 52.05 -12.13
C ARG A 2 2.96 52.02 -10.77
N ILE A 3 1.86 52.77 -10.63
CA ILE A 3 1.09 52.90 -9.38
C ILE A 3 -0.26 52.16 -9.48
N ALA A 4 -0.63 51.65 -10.65
CA ALA A 4 -1.85 50.86 -10.87
C ALA A 4 -1.68 49.34 -10.66
N ALA A 5 -0.45 48.86 -10.42
CA ALA A 5 -0.17 47.42 -10.35
C ALA A 5 -0.17 46.84 -8.92
N LEU A 6 -0.32 47.67 -7.89
CA LEU A 6 -0.14 47.26 -6.49
C LEU A 6 -1.46 47.04 -5.73
N VAL A 7 -2.63 47.14 -6.38
CA VAL A 7 -3.94 46.98 -5.71
C VAL A 7 -4.60 45.62 -6.02
N ALA A 8 -4.08 44.83 -6.96
CA ALA A 8 -4.69 43.56 -7.36
C ALA A 8 -4.23 42.32 -6.55
N ILE A 9 -3.32 42.47 -5.57
CA ILE A 9 -2.70 41.33 -4.88
C ILE A 9 -3.27 41.09 -3.46
N SER A 10 -4.13 41.97 -2.95
CA SER A 10 -4.56 41.93 -1.54
C SER A 10 -5.88 41.20 -1.24
N VAL A 11 -6.53 40.55 -2.22
CA VAL A 11 -7.89 39.98 -2.04
C VAL A 11 -7.96 38.45 -2.24
N LEU A 12 -6.82 37.76 -2.38
CA LEU A 12 -6.78 36.29 -2.60
C LEU A 12 -6.24 35.49 -1.40
N VAL A 13 -6.36 36.03 -0.18
CA VAL A 13 -6.06 35.31 1.08
C VAL A 13 -7.24 35.46 2.05
N ALA A 14 -8.39 34.91 1.68
CA ALA A 14 -9.48 34.60 2.61
C ALA A 14 -10.50 33.72 1.89
N GLY A 15 -10.36 32.39 1.96
CA GLY A 15 -11.41 31.52 1.41
C GLY A 15 -11.03 30.09 1.11
N CYS A 16 -10.55 29.34 2.11
CA CYS A 16 -10.60 27.86 2.07
C CYS A 16 -10.74 27.26 3.49
N SER A 17 -11.46 27.93 4.40
CA SER A 17 -11.92 27.31 5.65
C SER A 17 -13.41 27.02 5.53
N HIS A 18 -13.75 26.04 4.72
CA HIS A 18 -15.08 25.43 4.75
C HIS A 18 -15.02 24.23 5.69
N THR A 19 -15.35 24.48 6.96
CA THR A 19 -15.86 23.44 7.86
C THR A 19 -17.30 23.13 7.45
N VAL A 20 -17.49 22.15 6.56
CA VAL A 20 -18.81 21.54 6.37
C VAL A 20 -18.99 20.51 7.48
N GLY A 21 -19.58 20.97 8.59
CA GLY A 21 -20.32 20.09 9.47
C GLY A 21 -21.57 19.63 8.74
N GLY A 22 -21.56 18.38 8.27
CA GLY A 22 -22.70 17.73 7.62
C GLY A 22 -22.82 16.32 8.17
N GLY A 23 -23.46 16.19 9.33
CA GLY A 23 -23.85 14.91 9.88
C GLY A 23 -25.05 14.34 9.12
N ALA A 24 -24.93 13.03 8.84
CA ALA A 24 -25.98 12.03 8.64
C ALA A 24 -27.08 12.27 7.60
N GLU A 25 -26.97 11.58 6.47
CA GLU A 25 -28.12 10.86 5.91
C GLU A 25 -27.68 9.46 5.49
N GLN A 26 -27.69 8.54 6.46
CA GLN A 26 -27.47 7.13 6.24
C GLN A 26 -28.74 6.56 5.60
N THR A 27 -28.69 6.28 4.30
CA THR A 27 -29.74 5.58 3.58
C THR A 27 -29.99 4.24 4.28
N ARG A 28 -31.13 4.14 4.97
CA ARG A 28 -31.59 2.90 5.60
C ARG A 28 -32.09 1.97 4.51
N THR A 29 -31.20 1.16 3.96
CA THR A 29 -31.60 -0.05 3.24
C THR A 29 -31.76 -1.15 4.28
N THR A 30 -33.01 -1.42 4.68
CA THR A 30 -33.37 -2.64 5.39
C THR A 30 -33.14 -3.84 4.47
N SER A 31 -31.96 -4.43 4.54
CA SER A 31 -31.75 -5.84 4.21
C SER A 31 -31.35 -6.54 5.49
N GLY A 32 -32.13 -7.55 5.87
CA GLY A 32 -31.95 -8.30 7.11
C GLY A 32 -30.55 -8.87 7.20
N ALA A 33 -29.70 -8.24 8.01
CA ALA A 33 -28.44 -8.82 8.42
C ALA A 33 -28.76 -9.92 9.43
N THR A 34 -28.67 -11.17 8.97
CA THR A 34 -28.55 -12.31 9.87
C THR A 34 -27.22 -12.14 10.60
N THR A 35 -27.27 -11.74 11.86
CA THR A 35 -26.11 -11.77 12.76
C THR A 35 -25.74 -13.22 13.00
N GLN A 36 -24.85 -13.77 12.18
CA GLN A 36 -24.05 -14.91 12.59
C GLN A 36 -23.03 -14.41 13.60
N SER A 37 -23.38 -14.51 14.89
CA SER A 37 -22.39 -14.56 15.96
C SER A 37 -21.51 -15.77 15.72
N ALA A 38 -20.40 -15.58 15.01
CA ALA A 38 -19.29 -16.49 15.09
C ALA A 38 -18.72 -16.35 16.52
N ALA A 39 -19.15 -17.24 17.41
CA ALA A 39 -18.43 -17.54 18.64
C ALA A 39 -17.10 -18.22 18.26
N GLY A 40 -16.18 -17.47 17.66
CA GLY A 40 -14.80 -17.86 17.45
C GLY A 40 -14.00 -17.20 18.55
N GLY A 41 -13.56 -17.99 19.54
CA GLY A 41 -12.59 -17.52 20.53
C GLY A 41 -11.42 -16.85 19.82
N ALA A 42 -10.92 -15.75 20.39
CA ALA A 42 -9.77 -15.03 19.87
C ALA A 42 -8.68 -16.06 19.50
N PRO A 43 -8.16 -16.05 18.27
CA PRO A 43 -7.08 -16.94 17.89
C PRO A 43 -5.98 -16.82 18.94
N PRO A 44 -5.37 -17.93 19.41
CA PRO A 44 -4.24 -17.82 20.32
C PRO A 44 -3.21 -16.88 19.69
N ALA A 45 -2.70 -15.93 20.49
CA ALA A 45 -1.70 -14.98 20.03
C ALA A 45 -0.58 -15.75 19.30
N GLY A 46 -0.42 -15.49 18.00
CA GLY A 46 0.59 -16.13 17.16
C GLY A 46 0.10 -17.22 16.19
N ALA A 47 -1.17 -17.64 16.21
CA ALA A 47 -1.69 -18.53 15.17
C ALA A 47 -1.71 -17.84 13.80
N VAL A 48 -1.14 -18.50 12.78
CA VAL A 48 -1.11 -18.00 11.40
C VAL A 48 -2.55 -17.80 10.91
N PRO A 49 -2.91 -16.61 10.41
CA PRO A 49 -4.23 -16.36 9.83
C PRO A 49 -4.52 -17.34 8.70
N VAL A 50 -5.71 -17.95 8.71
CA VAL A 50 -6.17 -18.81 7.63
C VAL A 50 -6.57 -17.99 6.40
N ALA A 51 -6.62 -18.63 5.23
CA ALA A 51 -7.13 -18.00 4.01
C ALA A 51 -8.54 -17.43 4.24
N GLY A 52 -8.76 -16.18 3.84
CA GLY A 52 -10.02 -15.46 4.04
C GLY A 52 -10.16 -14.75 5.40
N ALA A 53 -9.15 -14.81 6.28
CA ALA A 53 -9.13 -14.03 7.50
C ALA A 53 -9.22 -12.51 7.21
N PRO A 54 -9.87 -11.72 8.09
CA PRO A 54 -9.94 -10.28 7.91
C PRO A 54 -8.54 -9.66 7.96
N ILE A 55 -8.29 -8.63 7.13
CA ILE A 55 -6.96 -7.99 7.03
C ILE A 55 -6.45 -7.47 8.38
N ALA A 56 -7.36 -7.01 9.25
CA ALA A 56 -7.02 -6.56 10.60
C ALA A 56 -6.41 -7.68 11.46
N ALA A 57 -6.88 -8.92 11.32
CA ALA A 57 -6.30 -10.06 12.02
C ALA A 57 -4.92 -10.43 11.47
N VAL A 58 -4.71 -10.26 10.15
CA VAL A 58 -3.40 -10.46 9.53
C VAL A 58 -2.39 -9.41 10.01
N ILE A 59 -2.79 -8.13 10.04
CA ILE A 59 -1.95 -7.04 10.55
C ILE A 59 -1.58 -7.28 12.00
N ALA A 60 -2.57 -7.56 12.86
CA ALA A 60 -2.31 -7.84 14.28
C ALA A 60 -1.37 -9.04 14.48
N TRP A 61 -1.49 -10.09 13.66
CA TRP A 61 -0.57 -11.23 13.71
C TRP A 61 0.86 -10.86 13.30
N ILE A 62 1.04 -10.05 12.25
CA ILE A 62 2.36 -9.55 11.83
C ILE A 62 2.98 -8.67 12.91
N GLU A 63 2.21 -7.73 13.47
CA GLU A 63 2.67 -6.79 14.50
C GLU A 63 3.01 -7.48 15.84
N ALA A 64 2.33 -8.59 16.16
CA ALA A 64 2.66 -9.43 17.32
C ALA A 64 3.92 -10.28 17.09
N GLY A 65 4.41 -10.38 15.85
CA GLY A 65 5.61 -11.13 15.50
C GLY A 65 6.89 -10.49 16.04
N ARG A 66 7.94 -11.29 16.20
CA ARG A 66 9.28 -10.78 16.53
C ARG A 66 9.88 -10.11 15.30
N PRO A 67 10.30 -8.82 15.37
CA PRO A 67 10.98 -8.17 14.26
C PRO A 67 12.24 -8.94 13.84
N ALA A 68 12.43 -9.07 12.53
CA ALA A 68 13.64 -9.67 11.99
C ALA A 68 14.82 -8.71 12.12
N ASP A 69 16.03 -9.27 12.22
CA ASP A 69 17.27 -8.50 12.19
C ASP A 69 17.58 -8.08 10.74
N ALA A 70 17.36 -6.79 10.44
CA ALA A 70 17.53 -6.23 9.10
C ALA A 70 18.97 -6.38 8.56
N SER A 71 19.98 -6.50 9.43
CA SER A 71 21.37 -6.65 9.00
C SER A 71 21.62 -7.93 8.18
N ARG A 72 20.78 -8.95 8.37
CA ARG A 72 20.84 -10.23 7.66
C ARG A 72 20.37 -10.17 6.21
N TYR A 73 19.70 -9.10 5.83
CA TYR A 73 19.06 -8.93 4.52
C TYR A 73 19.69 -7.79 3.73
N ARG A 74 20.90 -7.36 4.11
CA ARG A 74 21.57 -6.23 3.46
C ARG A 74 22.16 -6.61 2.10
N LEU A 75 21.93 -5.73 1.13
CA LEU A 75 22.51 -5.75 -0.20
C LEU A 75 23.11 -4.36 -0.49
N GLY A 76 24.35 -4.14 -0.04
CA GLY A 76 24.97 -2.82 -0.11
C GLY A 76 24.24 -1.78 0.74
N ALA A 77 23.68 -0.75 0.08
CA ALA A 77 22.84 0.28 0.69
C ALA A 77 21.38 -0.17 0.88
N ASP A 78 20.97 -1.24 0.20
CA ASP A 78 19.61 -1.75 0.16
C ASP A 78 19.37 -2.91 1.12
N THR A 79 18.10 -3.23 1.32
CA THR A 79 17.62 -4.46 1.95
C THR A 79 16.92 -5.30 0.89
N ALA A 80 17.32 -6.56 0.74
CA ALA A 80 16.73 -7.51 -0.20
C ALA A 80 16.48 -8.87 0.44
N PHE A 81 15.36 -9.51 0.10
CA PHE A 81 15.01 -10.83 0.59
C PHE A 81 14.06 -11.58 -0.36
N SER A 82 14.10 -12.91 -0.30
CA SER A 82 13.16 -13.80 -0.99
C SER A 82 12.39 -14.64 0.02
N VAL A 83 11.12 -14.92 -0.26
CA VAL A 83 10.31 -15.78 0.60
C VAL A 83 10.53 -17.24 0.20
N PRO A 84 11.05 -18.11 1.09
CA PRO A 84 11.30 -19.52 0.77
C PRO A 84 10.02 -20.23 0.32
N GLY A 85 10.11 -21.00 -0.77
CA GLY A 85 8.97 -21.75 -1.30
C GLY A 85 7.95 -20.92 -2.08
N SER A 86 8.21 -19.63 -2.31
CA SER A 86 7.42 -18.80 -3.22
C SER A 86 8.30 -18.14 -4.28
N LYS A 87 7.67 -17.51 -5.28
CA LYS A 87 8.37 -16.66 -6.27
C LYS A 87 8.34 -15.18 -5.87
N THR A 88 8.27 -14.90 -4.57
CA THR A 88 8.27 -13.53 -4.04
C THR A 88 9.68 -13.08 -3.72
N ARG A 89 10.09 -11.96 -4.31
CA ARG A 89 11.35 -11.27 -4.00
C ARG A 89 11.06 -9.80 -3.72
N CYS A 90 11.74 -9.23 -2.75
CA CYS A 90 11.56 -7.84 -2.35
C CYS A 90 12.92 -7.16 -2.18
N THR A 91 12.98 -5.88 -2.54
CA THR A 91 14.15 -5.04 -2.32
C THR A 91 13.74 -3.60 -2.04
N THR A 92 14.58 -2.86 -1.34
CA THR A 92 14.53 -1.39 -1.36
C THR A 92 15.29 -0.85 -2.57
N ASP A 93 15.07 0.43 -2.88
CA ASP A 93 15.88 1.21 -3.81
C ASP A 93 16.29 2.53 -3.17
N ALA A 94 17.37 2.49 -2.40
CA ALA A 94 17.92 3.65 -1.70
C ALA A 94 18.51 4.69 -2.66
N ALA A 95 18.83 4.30 -3.90
CA ALA A 95 19.38 5.20 -4.91
C ALA A 95 18.31 6.09 -5.56
N HIS A 96 17.04 5.66 -5.58
CA HIS A 96 15.95 6.37 -6.27
C HIS A 96 14.79 6.71 -5.32
N PRO A 97 14.82 7.89 -4.65
CA PRO A 97 13.72 8.31 -3.80
C PRO A 97 12.45 8.73 -4.59
N PRO A 98 11.23 8.60 -4.01
CA PRO A 98 10.96 8.12 -2.64
C PRO A 98 11.27 6.63 -2.50
N SER A 99 12.17 6.30 -1.56
CA SER A 99 12.69 4.95 -1.39
C SER A 99 11.70 4.13 -0.58
N GLY A 100 11.01 3.21 -1.23
CA GLY A 100 10.08 2.27 -0.61
C GLY A 100 10.56 0.83 -0.71
N LEU A 101 9.69 -0.10 -0.31
CA LEU A 101 9.85 -1.52 -0.59
C LEU A 101 9.19 -1.83 -1.94
N SER A 102 9.94 -2.39 -2.87
CA SER A 102 9.41 -2.98 -4.10
C SER A 102 9.49 -4.50 -4.02
N CYS A 103 8.40 -5.19 -4.36
CA CYS A 103 8.34 -6.63 -4.42
C CYS A 103 7.84 -7.11 -5.79
N LEU A 104 8.41 -8.20 -6.28
CA LEU A 104 7.84 -8.98 -7.37
C LEU A 104 7.20 -10.23 -6.77
N VAL A 105 5.87 -10.33 -6.88
CA VAL A 105 5.05 -11.36 -6.25
C VAL A 105 4.34 -12.17 -7.34
N GLU A 106 4.33 -13.50 -7.22
CA GLU A 106 3.44 -14.33 -8.02
C GLU A 106 2.05 -14.35 -7.38
N LEU A 107 1.13 -13.56 -7.93
CA LEU A 107 -0.24 -13.45 -7.43
C LEU A 107 -1.12 -14.56 -8.05
N THR A 108 -1.95 -15.20 -7.23
CA THR A 108 -2.93 -16.19 -7.69
C THR A 108 -4.09 -15.58 -8.46
N ASN A 109 -4.44 -14.32 -8.14
CA ASN A 109 -5.44 -13.53 -8.86
C ASN A 109 -4.85 -12.13 -9.17
N PRO A 110 -3.99 -12.01 -10.19
CA PRO A 110 -3.32 -10.76 -10.53
C PRO A 110 -4.29 -9.70 -11.06
N PRO A 111 -4.03 -8.39 -10.84
CA PRO A 111 -4.82 -7.34 -11.47
C PRO A 111 -4.67 -7.39 -13.00
N PRO A 112 -5.77 -7.18 -13.75
CA PRO A 112 -5.72 -7.14 -15.20
C PRO A 112 -4.87 -5.95 -15.68
N ARG A 113 -4.32 -6.07 -16.88
CA ARG A 113 -3.57 -4.98 -17.52
C ARG A 113 -4.51 -3.78 -17.78
N PRO A 114 -4.20 -2.58 -17.26
CA PRO A 114 -4.92 -1.36 -17.64
C PRO A 114 -4.74 -1.02 -19.12
N GLU A 115 -5.78 -0.48 -19.76
CA GLU A 115 -5.70 -0.01 -21.16
C GLU A 115 -4.64 1.09 -21.36
N THR A 116 -4.37 1.86 -20.31
CA THR A 116 -3.38 2.94 -20.27
C THR A 116 -1.94 2.45 -20.03
N ALA A 117 -1.72 1.15 -19.80
CA ALA A 117 -0.41 0.61 -19.49
C ALA A 117 0.50 0.60 -20.73
N TYR A 118 1.49 1.50 -20.74
CA TYR A 118 2.54 1.56 -21.76
C TYR A 118 3.76 0.71 -21.35
N GLY A 119 4.17 -0.24 -22.20
CA GLY A 119 5.25 -1.20 -21.91
C GLY A 119 4.75 -2.58 -21.47
N GLU A 120 5.62 -3.36 -20.82
CA GLU A 120 5.28 -4.69 -20.31
C GLU A 120 4.50 -4.56 -19.00
N TRP A 121 3.32 -5.17 -18.90
CA TRP A 121 2.55 -5.19 -17.67
C TRP A 121 3.09 -6.26 -16.72
N LYS A 122 3.56 -5.84 -15.54
CA LYS A 122 3.97 -6.70 -14.44
C LYS A 122 2.87 -6.70 -13.37
N PRO A 123 1.91 -7.65 -13.41
CA PRO A 123 0.78 -7.63 -12.48
C PRO A 123 1.19 -7.87 -11.02
N GLY A 124 2.32 -8.57 -10.83
CA GLY A 124 2.88 -8.90 -9.52
C GLY A 124 3.83 -7.85 -8.96
N TRP A 125 4.00 -6.70 -9.63
CA TRP A 125 4.84 -5.63 -9.13
C TRP A 125 4.12 -4.91 -7.99
N VAL A 126 4.70 -4.90 -6.80
CA VAL A 126 4.14 -4.27 -5.61
C VAL A 126 5.09 -3.20 -5.12
N ASP A 127 4.60 -1.98 -4.95
CA ASP A 127 5.36 -0.89 -4.35
C ASP A 127 4.68 -0.44 -3.06
N PHE A 128 5.46 -0.30 -1.99
CA PHE A 128 5.00 0.19 -0.70
C PHE A 128 5.91 1.32 -0.21
N ASP A 129 5.34 2.51 -0.04
CA ASP A 129 6.08 3.72 0.37
C ASP A 129 6.08 3.97 1.89
N GLY A 130 5.53 3.03 2.67
CA GLY A 130 5.30 3.18 4.11
C GLY A 130 3.84 3.50 4.47
N SER A 131 3.02 3.93 3.51
CA SER A 131 1.62 4.30 3.73
C SER A 131 0.68 3.86 2.61
N ASN A 132 1.16 3.85 1.37
CA ASN A 132 0.40 3.46 0.19
C ASN A 132 0.95 2.15 -0.37
N LEU A 133 0.04 1.25 -0.73
CA LEU A 133 0.33 0.01 -1.43
C LEU A 133 -0.18 0.11 -2.86
N ARG A 134 0.69 -0.14 -3.84
CA ARG A 134 0.33 -0.22 -5.26
C ARG A 134 0.63 -1.61 -5.77
N VAL A 135 -0.27 -2.16 -6.57
CA VAL A 135 -0.14 -3.50 -7.17
C VAL A 135 -0.34 -3.40 -8.67
N GLY A 136 0.61 -3.97 -9.42
CA GLY A 136 0.69 -3.88 -10.87
C GLY A 136 1.44 -2.63 -11.33
N ALA A 137 2.39 -2.81 -12.25
CA ALA A 137 3.10 -1.71 -12.89
C ALA A 137 3.40 -2.03 -14.36
N ALA A 138 3.35 -1.01 -15.22
CA ALA A 138 3.88 -1.10 -16.57
C ALA A 138 5.37 -0.75 -16.52
N ARG A 139 6.24 -1.67 -16.97
CA ARG A 139 7.70 -1.56 -16.87
C ARG A 139 8.36 -1.84 -18.21
N ALA A 140 9.47 -1.15 -18.45
CA ALA A 140 10.38 -1.44 -19.55
C ALA A 140 11.80 -1.79 -19.05
N ASP A 141 12.02 -1.64 -17.75
CA ASP A 141 13.25 -1.97 -17.06
C ASP A 141 13.01 -3.14 -16.08
N PRO A 142 14.04 -3.95 -15.78
CA PRO A 142 13.96 -5.00 -14.76
C PRO A 142 13.77 -4.47 -13.32
N GLY A 143 13.98 -3.16 -13.11
CA GLY A 143 14.00 -2.47 -11.83
C GLY A 143 15.07 -2.97 -10.87
N PRO A 144 14.89 -2.76 -9.55
CA PRO A 144 15.96 -2.96 -8.56
C PRO A 144 16.28 -4.45 -8.31
N PHE A 145 15.54 -5.38 -8.92
CA PHE A 145 15.65 -6.82 -8.69
C PHE A 145 16.83 -7.51 -9.39
N LEU A 146 17.66 -6.78 -10.15
CA LEU A 146 18.87 -7.36 -10.74
C LEU A 146 20.02 -7.47 -9.74
N ALA A 147 19.99 -6.69 -8.67
CA ALA A 147 21.07 -6.64 -7.69
C ALA A 147 21.01 -7.79 -6.67
N GLY A 148 19.85 -8.46 -6.50
CA GLY A 148 19.64 -9.58 -5.58
C GLY A 148 18.25 -10.21 -5.64
#